data_AF-A0A843EJG2-F1
#
_entry.id   AF-A0A843EJG2-F1
#
_cell.length_a   1.000
_cell.length_b   1.000
_cell.length_c   1.000
_cell.angle_alpha   90.00
_cell.angle_beta   90.00
_cell.angle_gamma   90.00
#
_symmetry.space_group_name_H-M   'P 1'
#
loop_
_entity.id
_entity.type
_entity.pdbx_description
1 polymer ?
#
loop_
_entity_poly.entity_id
_entity_poly.type
_entity_poly.pdbx_seq_one_letter_code
_entity_poly.pdbx_strand_id
1 'polypeptide(L)'
;LTYAWLRKNQENSDKPIVGIIFYLNELVPSNDDLKAIKEDLFKNQTDITLNQILDEDWERLRNWNEDSEIAIHRDLSDKFKMDRSIRIINVEEELIDNSLYQFDNVVNDIESSLIKEMNGCKIKDAWKAEAEDRTCSACDFRTFCNKKKGEESESKQVFTIP
;
A
#
# COMPACT_ATOMS: atom_id res chain seq x y z
N LEU A 1 -9.69 3.15 -8.73
CA LEU A 1 -11.10 3.29 -9.17
C LEU A 1 -11.27 3.21 -10.69
N THR A 2 -10.17 3.14 -11.45
CA THR A 2 -10.15 2.88 -12.91
C THR A 2 -11.04 1.72 -13.37
N TYR A 3 -11.14 0.64 -12.57
CA TYR A 3 -12.05 -0.47 -12.88
C TYR A 3 -13.54 -0.09 -12.86
N ALA A 4 -13.95 0.77 -11.91
CA ALA A 4 -15.32 1.28 -11.86
C ALA A 4 -15.65 2.11 -13.11
N TRP A 5 -14.70 2.92 -13.58
CA TRP A 5 -14.80 3.62 -14.86
C TRP A 5 -14.94 2.67 -16.05
N LEU A 6 -14.11 1.62 -16.13
CA LEU A 6 -14.22 0.60 -17.18
C LEU A 6 -15.60 -0.04 -17.22
N ARG A 7 -16.14 -0.42 -16.05
CA ARG A 7 -17.49 -0.99 -15.94
C ARG A 7 -18.60 -0.01 -16.32
N LYS A 8 -18.42 1.30 -16.08
CA LYS A 8 -19.37 2.34 -16.49
C LYS A 8 -19.45 2.50 -18.01
N ASN A 9 -18.36 2.19 -18.73
CA ASN A 9 -18.26 2.34 -20.19
C ASN A 9 -18.58 1.07 -20.99
N GLN A 10 -18.86 -0.05 -20.33
CA GLN A 10 -19.30 -1.28 -21.00
C GLN A 10 -20.80 -1.21 -21.31
N GLU A 11 -21.18 -1.56 -22.54
CA GLU A 11 -22.59 -1.67 -22.92
C GLU A 11 -23.30 -2.71 -22.03
N ASN A 12 -24.50 -2.36 -21.55
CA ASN A 12 -25.33 -3.20 -20.66
C ASN A 12 -24.69 -3.60 -19.32
N SER A 13 -23.73 -2.82 -18.81
CA SER A 13 -23.13 -3.07 -17.49
C SER A 13 -23.77 -2.25 -16.38
N ASP A 14 -24.03 -2.88 -15.23
CA ASP A 14 -24.42 -2.19 -14.02
C ASP A 14 -23.27 -1.31 -13.50
N LYS A 15 -23.62 -0.09 -13.07
CA LYS A 15 -22.65 0.89 -12.57
C LYS A 15 -22.32 0.58 -11.11
N PRO A 16 -21.05 0.30 -10.77
CA PRO A 16 -20.66 0.05 -9.39
C PRO A 16 -20.76 1.34 -8.58
N ILE A 17 -21.44 1.28 -7.43
CA ILE A 17 -21.59 2.39 -6.47
C ILE A 17 -20.67 2.22 -5.25
N VAL A 18 -20.23 0.99 -4.99
CA VAL A 18 -19.37 0.63 -3.86
C VAL A 18 -18.41 -0.47 -4.32
N GLY A 19 -17.14 -0.34 -3.94
CA GLY A 19 -16.11 -1.38 -4.04
C GLY A 19 -15.74 -1.91 -2.66
N ILE A 20 -15.37 -3.18 -2.56
CA ILE A 20 -14.87 -3.78 -1.33
C ILE A 20 -13.51 -4.40 -1.62
N ILE A 21 -12.51 -4.06 -0.80
CA ILE A 21 -11.17 -4.65 -0.84
C ILE A 21 -10.97 -5.53 0.39
N PHE A 22 -10.44 -6.72 0.17
CA PHE A 22 -10.07 -7.66 1.23
C PHE A 22 -8.55 -7.79 1.30
N TYR A 23 -7.97 -7.42 2.44
CA TYR A 23 -6.57 -7.64 2.80
C TYR A 23 -6.47 -8.95 3.58
N LEU A 24 -6.32 -10.06 2.87
CA LEU A 24 -6.22 -11.39 3.49
C LEU A 24 -5.02 -11.52 4.43
N ASN A 25 -3.93 -10.80 4.14
CA ASN A 25 -2.74 -10.79 5.00
C ASN A 25 -3.02 -10.19 6.38
N GLU A 26 -4.02 -9.33 6.54
CA GLU A 26 -4.41 -8.75 7.84
C GLU A 26 -5.19 -9.77 8.71
N LEU A 27 -5.73 -10.84 8.11
CA LEU A 27 -6.41 -11.92 8.86
C LEU A 27 -5.42 -12.91 9.49
N VAL A 28 -4.27 -13.12 8.84
CA VAL A 28 -3.21 -13.99 9.32
C VAL A 28 -1.86 -13.31 9.08
N PRO A 29 -1.56 -12.22 9.80
CA PRO A 29 -0.34 -11.44 9.59
C PRO A 29 0.90 -12.25 9.96
N SER A 30 1.93 -12.15 9.12
CA SER A 30 3.27 -12.64 9.43
C SER A 30 3.96 -11.77 10.48
N ASN A 31 5.14 -12.18 10.96
CA ASN A 31 5.93 -11.35 11.88
C ASN A 31 6.30 -10.00 11.26
N ASP A 32 6.62 -9.96 9.97
CA ASP A 32 6.97 -8.71 9.29
C ASP A 32 5.73 -7.81 9.14
N ASP A 33 4.55 -8.40 8.89
CA ASP A 33 3.29 -7.65 8.87
C ASP A 33 2.97 -7.08 10.26
N LEU A 34 3.13 -7.88 11.33
CA LEU A 34 2.90 -7.43 12.70
C LEU A 34 3.83 -6.27 13.11
N LYS A 35 5.09 -6.29 12.66
CA LYS A 35 6.04 -5.17 12.82
C LYS A 35 5.54 -3.91 12.13
N ALA A 36 5.14 -4.02 10.86
CA ALA A 36 4.58 -2.90 10.10
C ALA A 36 3.31 -2.34 10.76
N ILE A 37 2.39 -3.20 11.18
CA ILE A 37 1.15 -2.81 11.87
C ILE A 37 1.47 -2.06 13.17
N LYS A 38 2.42 -2.56 13.96
CA LYS A 38 2.87 -1.91 15.21
C LYS A 38 3.43 -0.52 14.92
N GLU A 39 4.31 -0.38 13.93
CA GLU A 39 4.87 0.90 13.53
C GLU A 39 3.81 1.89 13.04
N ASP A 40 2.89 1.44 12.19
CA ASP A 40 1.82 2.28 11.64
C ASP A 40 0.90 2.80 12.75
N LEU A 41 0.62 1.96 13.75
CA LEU A 41 -0.14 2.35 14.94
C LEU A 41 0.60 3.38 15.79
N PHE A 42 1.90 3.19 16.03
CA PHE A 42 2.71 4.19 16.75
C PHE A 42 2.78 5.53 16.01
N LYS A 43 2.84 5.50 14.66
CA LYS A 43 2.93 6.69 13.81
C LYS A 43 1.56 7.30 13.49
N ASN A 44 0.45 6.70 13.93
CA ASN A 44 -0.92 7.04 13.51
C ASN A 44 -1.09 7.11 11.98
N GLN A 45 -0.43 6.21 11.26
CA GLN A 45 -0.47 6.11 9.79
C GLN A 45 -1.38 4.98 9.31
N THR A 46 -2.45 4.72 10.05
CA THR A 46 -3.39 3.63 9.76
C THR A 46 -4.83 4.12 9.86
N ASP A 47 -5.71 3.50 9.09
CA ASP A 47 -7.14 3.82 9.07
C ASP A 47 -7.86 3.43 10.37
N ILE A 48 -7.21 2.64 11.25
CA ILE A 48 -7.73 2.27 12.55
C ILE A 48 -6.93 2.95 13.63
N THR A 49 -7.58 3.89 14.31
CA THR A 49 -6.96 4.64 15.40
C THR A 49 -6.88 3.80 16.68
N LEU A 50 -5.97 4.16 17.58
CA LEU A 50 -5.84 3.51 18.90
C LEU A 50 -7.15 3.49 19.69
N ASN A 51 -8.02 4.50 19.51
CA ASN A 51 -9.32 4.57 20.19
C ASN A 51 -10.34 3.52 19.69
N GLN A 52 -10.11 2.94 18.51
CA GLN A 52 -10.96 1.90 17.92
C GLN A 52 -10.46 0.48 18.23
N ILE A 53 -9.24 0.37 18.76
CA ILE A 53 -8.59 -0.89 19.09
C ILE A 53 -8.87 -1.22 20.55
N LEU A 54 -9.06 -2.51 20.84
CA LEU A 54 -9.17 -2.96 22.23
C LEU A 54 -7.82 -2.79 22.93
N ASP A 55 -7.82 -2.22 24.14
CA ASP A 55 -6.60 -2.02 24.94
C ASP A 55 -5.77 -3.33 25.06
N GLU A 56 -6.44 -4.48 25.15
CA GLU A 56 -5.79 -5.79 25.19
C GLU A 56 -5.00 -6.12 23.91
N ASP A 57 -5.55 -5.83 22.73
CA ASP A 57 -4.89 -6.11 21.45
C ASP A 57 -3.69 -5.18 21.28
N TRP A 58 -3.83 -3.92 21.67
CA TRP A 58 -2.73 -2.97 21.66
C TRP A 58 -1.61 -3.39 22.63
N GLU A 59 -1.93 -3.76 23.87
CA GLU A 59 -0.92 -4.21 24.84
C GLU A 59 -0.24 -5.51 24.40
N ARG A 60 -0.96 -6.45 23.77
CA ARG A 60 -0.38 -7.66 23.17
C ARG A 60 0.61 -7.30 22.05
N LEU A 61 0.22 -6.42 21.13
CA LEU A 61 1.09 -6.01 20.03
C LEU A 61 2.29 -5.17 20.49
N ARG A 62 2.08 -4.29 21.46
CA ARG A 62 3.09 -3.39 22.01
C ARG A 62 4.18 -4.16 22.75
N ASN A 63 3.80 -5.12 23.59
CA ASN A 63 4.71 -5.90 24.42
C ASN A 63 5.25 -7.16 23.73
N TRP A 64 4.78 -7.46 22.52
CA TRP A 64 5.27 -8.59 21.74
C TRP A 64 6.75 -8.44 21.37
N ASN A 65 7.48 -9.55 21.55
CA ASN A 65 8.87 -9.68 21.13
C ASN A 65 8.93 -9.95 19.62
N GLU A 66 9.39 -8.95 18.88
CA GLU A 66 9.55 -8.93 17.43
C GLU A 66 10.54 -9.97 16.86
N ASP A 67 11.44 -10.50 17.70
CA ASP A 67 12.40 -11.54 17.32
C ASP A 67 11.90 -12.96 17.63
N SER A 68 10.68 -13.09 18.18
CA SER A 68 10.05 -14.38 18.43
C SER A 68 9.67 -15.08 17.12
N GLU A 69 10.03 -16.36 17.00
CA GLU A 69 9.54 -17.22 15.91
C GLU A 69 8.01 -17.42 15.95
N ILE A 70 7.40 -17.21 17.11
CA ILE A 70 5.96 -17.36 17.32
C ILE A 70 5.27 -16.01 17.07
N ALA A 71 4.48 -15.96 15.99
CA ALA A 71 3.61 -14.85 15.66
C ALA A 71 2.39 -14.82 16.58
N ILE A 72 2.11 -13.66 17.19
CA ILE A 72 0.98 -13.45 18.11
C ILE A 72 -0.37 -13.25 17.40
N HIS A 73 -0.47 -13.47 16.08
CA HIS A 73 -1.71 -13.25 15.31
C HIS A 73 -2.91 -14.05 15.85
N ARG A 74 -2.67 -15.18 16.53
CA ARG A 74 -3.71 -15.98 17.20
C ARG A 74 -4.18 -15.37 18.50
N ASP A 75 -3.33 -14.57 19.14
CA ASP A 75 -3.60 -13.88 20.38
C ASP A 75 -4.29 -12.53 20.13
N LEU A 76 -4.32 -12.04 18.89
CA LEU A 76 -5.08 -10.86 18.50
C LEU A 76 -6.56 -11.20 18.26
N SER A 77 -7.46 -10.29 18.66
CA SER A 77 -8.88 -10.48 18.47
C SER A 77 -9.28 -10.57 17.00
N ASP A 78 -10.29 -11.38 16.71
CA ASP A 78 -10.87 -11.44 15.35
C ASP A 78 -11.46 -10.11 14.92
N LYS A 79 -11.95 -9.30 15.87
CA LYS A 79 -12.43 -7.95 15.61
C LYS A 79 -11.32 -7.07 15.05
N PHE A 80 -10.16 -7.03 15.71
CA PHE A 80 -9.02 -6.24 15.26
C PHE A 80 -8.56 -6.64 13.84
N LYS A 81 -8.43 -7.94 13.58
CA LYS A 81 -8.06 -8.47 12.26
C LYS A 81 -9.12 -8.15 11.20
N MET A 82 -10.40 -8.29 11.54
CA MET A 82 -11.51 -7.99 10.61
C MET A 82 -11.57 -6.51 10.26
N ASP A 83 -11.48 -5.63 11.26
CA ASP A 83 -11.52 -4.18 11.06
C ASP A 83 -10.34 -3.72 10.17
N ARG A 84 -9.19 -4.42 10.19
CA ARG A 84 -8.04 -4.16 9.29
C ARG A 84 -8.16 -4.80 7.91
N SER A 85 -8.87 -5.92 7.79
CA SER A 85 -8.91 -6.71 6.56
C SER A 85 -9.91 -6.22 5.51
N ILE A 86 -10.92 -5.43 5.88
CA ILE A 86 -11.99 -5.01 4.95
C ILE A 86 -11.91 -3.50 4.75
N ARG A 87 -11.92 -3.06 3.48
CA ARG A 87 -12.08 -1.65 3.10
C ARG A 87 -13.25 -1.49 2.16
N ILE A 88 -14.18 -0.63 2.53
CA ILE A 88 -15.31 -0.24 1.69
C ILE A 88 -14.93 1.09 1.05
N ILE A 89 -15.00 1.15 -0.28
CA ILE A 89 -14.67 2.34 -1.06
C ILE A 89 -15.94 2.78 -1.78
N ASN A 90 -16.44 3.96 -1.45
CA ASN A 90 -17.54 4.56 -2.17
C ASN A 90 -17.05 5.02 -3.55
N VAL A 91 -17.81 4.67 -4.59
CA VAL A 91 -17.45 5.02 -5.96
C VAL A 91 -18.07 6.38 -6.28
N GLU A 92 -17.25 7.41 -6.17
CA GLU A 92 -17.62 8.80 -6.49
C GLU A 92 -16.95 9.22 -7.80
N GLU A 93 -17.59 10.13 -8.54
CA GLU A 93 -17.11 10.58 -9.85
C GLU A 93 -15.78 11.34 -9.73
N GLU A 94 -15.61 12.17 -8.70
CA GLU A 94 -14.35 12.87 -8.41
C GLU A 94 -13.19 11.89 -8.14
N LEU A 95 -13.46 10.82 -7.38
CA LEU A 95 -12.45 9.80 -7.08
C LEU A 95 -12.10 8.95 -8.31
N ILE A 96 -13.06 8.77 -9.24
CA ILE A 96 -12.79 8.15 -10.55
C ILE A 96 -11.86 9.05 -11.37
N ASP A 97 -12.18 10.33 -11.49
CA ASP A 97 -11.40 11.27 -12.30
C ASP A 97 -9.97 11.42 -11.76
N ASN A 98 -9.81 11.54 -10.45
CA ASN A 98 -8.49 11.54 -9.83
C ASN A 98 -7.74 10.22 -10.10
N SER A 99 -8.42 9.06 -10.02
CA SER A 99 -7.81 7.76 -10.33
C SER A 99 -7.37 7.64 -11.79
N LEU A 100 -8.06 8.29 -12.75
CA LEU A 100 -7.66 8.35 -14.15
C LEU A 100 -6.47 9.28 -14.36
N TYR A 101 -6.51 10.47 -13.74
CA TYR A 101 -5.39 11.41 -13.78
C TYR A 101 -4.09 10.80 -13.24
N GLN A 102 -4.15 10.08 -12.11
CA GLN A 102 -2.97 9.38 -11.58
C GLN A 102 -2.49 8.26 -12.51
N PHE A 103 -3.42 7.56 -13.17
CA PHE A 103 -3.06 6.54 -14.14
C PHE A 103 -2.29 7.14 -15.31
N ASP A 104 -2.77 8.25 -15.87
CA ASP A 104 -2.10 8.95 -16.97
C ASP A 104 -0.71 9.45 -16.56
N ASN A 105 -0.55 9.95 -15.33
CA ASN A 105 0.77 10.36 -14.80
C ASN A 105 1.76 9.19 -14.77
N VAL A 106 1.33 8.02 -14.31
CA VAL A 106 2.17 6.82 -14.26
C VAL A 106 2.54 6.36 -15.67
N VAL A 107 1.59 6.37 -16.61
CA VAL A 107 1.87 6.03 -18.02
C VAL A 107 2.88 7.00 -18.61
N ASN A 108 2.69 8.31 -18.40
CA ASN A 108 3.61 9.33 -18.87
C ASN A 108 5.03 9.18 -18.28
N ASP A 109 5.14 8.82 -17.00
CA ASP A 109 6.42 8.52 -16.36
C ASP A 109 7.11 7.33 -17.03
N ILE A 110 6.37 6.24 -17.31
CA ILE A 110 6.90 5.05 -18.00
C ILE A 110 7.35 5.40 -19.42
N GLU A 111 6.51 6.08 -20.20
CA GLU A 111 6.82 6.47 -21.58
C GLU A 111 8.04 7.40 -21.63
N SER A 112 8.12 8.36 -20.71
CA SER A 112 9.27 9.25 -20.57
C SER A 112 10.56 8.48 -20.24
N SER A 113 10.49 7.47 -19.36
CA SER A 113 11.62 6.59 -19.06
C SER A 113 12.07 5.77 -20.27
N LEU A 114 11.12 5.21 -21.04
CA LEU A 114 11.41 4.46 -22.27
C LEU A 114 12.07 5.35 -23.33
N ILE A 115 11.58 6.57 -23.55
CA ILE A 115 12.16 7.51 -24.51
C ILE A 115 13.62 7.84 -24.13
N LYS A 116 13.90 8.06 -22.84
CA LYS A 116 15.28 8.28 -22.36
C LYS A 116 16.17 7.09 -22.67
N GLU A 117 15.68 5.87 -22.42
CA GLU A 117 16.42 4.64 -22.67
C GLU A 117 16.71 4.43 -24.16
N MET A 118 15.72 4.65 -25.03
CA MET A 118 15.88 4.61 -26.49
C MET A 118 16.89 5.64 -27.01
N ASN A 119 17.01 6.80 -26.35
CA ASN A 119 17.99 7.83 -26.67
C ASN A 119 19.40 7.55 -26.09
N GLY A 120 19.61 6.37 -25.50
CA GLY A 120 20.91 5.92 -25.00
C GLY A 120 21.22 6.35 -23.57
N CYS A 121 20.25 6.87 -22.80
CA CYS A 121 20.43 7.04 -21.36
C CYS A 121 20.54 5.68 -20.68
N LYS A 122 21.38 5.58 -19.64
CA LYS A 122 21.50 4.35 -18.85
C LYS A 122 20.22 4.12 -18.05
N ILE A 123 19.81 2.86 -17.90
CA ILE A 123 18.60 2.45 -17.15
C ILE A 123 18.49 3.15 -15.80
N LYS A 124 19.60 3.19 -15.05
CA LYS A 124 19.68 3.80 -13.71
C LYS A 124 19.42 5.31 -13.65
N ASP A 125 19.50 5.99 -14.80
CA ASP A 125 19.26 7.44 -14.94
C ASP A 125 17.94 7.70 -15.70
N ALA A 126 17.44 6.71 -16.46
CA ALA A 126 16.18 6.76 -17.18
C ALA A 126 14.97 6.45 -16.28
N TRP A 127 15.13 5.52 -15.33
CA TRP A 127 14.06 5.04 -14.45
C TRP A 127 14.22 5.55 -13.02
N LYS A 128 13.12 6.01 -12.40
CA LYS A 128 13.10 6.48 -11.00
C LYS A 128 13.21 5.29 -10.05
N ALA A 129 14.15 5.34 -9.10
CA ALA A 129 14.33 4.30 -8.08
C ALA A 129 13.50 4.58 -6.81
N GLU A 130 12.19 4.74 -6.96
CA GLU A 130 11.27 5.01 -5.84
C GLU A 130 10.73 3.69 -5.27
N ALA A 131 11.53 3.02 -4.45
CA ALA A 131 11.16 1.76 -3.80
C ALA A 131 11.39 1.80 -2.28
N GLU A 132 10.49 1.20 -1.50
CA GLU A 132 10.71 0.99 -0.06
C GLU A 132 11.82 -0.06 0.17
N ASP A 133 12.44 -0.05 1.34
CA ASP A 133 13.54 -0.96 1.68
C ASP A 133 13.15 -2.44 1.53
N ARG A 134 11.91 -2.79 1.91
CA ARG A 134 11.36 -4.14 1.71
C ARG A 134 11.35 -4.55 0.24
N THR A 135 11.01 -3.64 -0.66
CA THR A 135 10.94 -3.87 -2.10
C THR A 135 12.33 -3.96 -2.72
N CYS A 136 13.31 -3.24 -2.15
CA CYS A 136 14.71 -3.29 -2.61
C CYS A 136 15.37 -4.65 -2.36
N SER A 137 14.93 -5.38 -1.33
CA SER A 137 15.45 -6.72 -1.01
C SER A 137 15.22 -7.73 -2.15
N ALA A 138 14.07 -7.63 -2.82
CA ALA A 138 13.64 -8.48 -3.93
C ALA A 138 13.95 -7.89 -5.32
N CYS A 139 14.60 -6.71 -5.39
CA CYS A 139 14.87 -6.03 -6.65
C CYS A 139 16.12 -6.61 -7.35
N ASP A 140 15.96 -7.05 -8.60
CA ASP A 140 17.07 -7.58 -9.41
C ASP A 140 18.14 -6.54 -9.72
N PHE A 141 17.76 -5.26 -9.80
CA PHE A 141 18.68 -4.16 -10.10
C PHE A 141 19.41 -3.61 -8.86
N ARG A 142 19.22 -4.19 -7.67
CA ARG A 142 19.75 -3.67 -6.40
C ARG A 142 21.27 -3.47 -6.37
N THR A 143 22.03 -4.24 -7.14
CA THR A 143 23.51 -4.20 -7.18
C THR A 143 24.06 -3.02 -7.98
N PHE A 144 23.27 -2.46 -8.91
CA PHE A 144 23.67 -1.35 -9.78
C PHE A 144 22.73 -0.15 -9.72
N CYS A 145 21.70 -0.22 -8.87
CA CYS A 145 20.81 0.88 -8.57
C CYS A 145 21.58 2.03 -7.90
N ASN A 146 21.30 3.27 -8.31
CA ASN A 146 21.93 4.46 -7.74
C ASN A 146 21.28 4.88 -6.39
N LYS A 147 20.21 4.21 -5.93
CA LYS A 147 19.54 4.55 -4.66
C LYS A 147 20.46 4.21 -3.49
N LYS A 148 20.78 5.21 -2.66
CA LYS A 148 21.51 5.00 -1.42
C LYS A 148 20.57 4.40 -0.37
N LYS A 149 21.03 3.38 0.36
CA LYS A 149 20.32 2.91 1.58
C LYS A 149 20.13 4.11 2.52
N GLY A 150 18.87 4.48 2.79
CA GLY A 150 18.50 5.58 3.70
C GLY A 150 18.01 6.88 3.05
N GLU A 151 17.88 6.97 1.73
CA GLU A 151 17.10 8.05 1.10
C GLU A 151 15.61 7.64 1.14
N GLU A 152 14.94 7.96 2.25
CA GLU A 152 13.49 7.95 2.34
C GLU A 152 12.96 8.92 1.28
N SER A 153 12.28 8.40 0.27
CA SER A 153 11.48 9.24 -0.61
C SER A 153 10.32 9.77 0.23
N GLU A 154 10.38 11.04 0.61
CA GLU A 154 9.23 11.82 1.10
C GLU A 154 8.18 11.92 -0.02
N SER A 155 7.49 10.82 -0.26
CA SER A 155 6.28 10.75 -1.08
C SER A 155 5.30 9.79 -0.41
N LYS A 156 5.10 9.96 0.91
CA LYS A 156 3.88 9.47 1.56
C LYS A 156 2.72 10.34 1.08
N GLN A 157 2.21 10.06 -0.12
CA GLN A 157 0.80 10.30 -0.39
C GLN A 157 0.05 9.35 0.53
N VAL A 158 -0.28 9.86 1.72
CA VAL A 158 -1.28 9.28 2.59
C VAL A 158 -2.56 9.25 1.76
N PHE A 159 -2.93 8.09 1.24
CA PHE A 159 -4.27 7.84 0.73
C PHE A 159 -5.21 7.94 1.93
N THR A 160 -5.61 9.16 2.27
CA THR A 160 -6.78 9.39 3.11
C THR A 160 -7.97 9.18 2.21
N ILE A 161 -8.52 7.98 2.25
CA ILE A 161 -9.89 7.75 1.78
C ILE A 161 -10.79 8.33 2.89
N PRO A 162 -11.69 9.28 2.57
CA PRO A 162 -12.66 9.80 3.53
C PRO A 162 -13.55 8.70 4.15
#